data_AF-A0A7S6S2M1-F1
#
_entry.id   AF-A0A7S6S2M1-F1
#
_cell.length_a   1.000
_cell.length_b   1.000
_cell.length_c   1.000
_cell.angle_alpha   90.00
_cell.angle_beta   90.00
_cell.angle_gamma   90.00
#
_symmetry.space_group_name_H-M   'P 1'
#
loop_
_entity.id
_entity.type
_entity.pdbx_description
1 polymer ?
#
loop_
_entity_poly.entity_id
_entity_poly.type
_entity_poly.pdbx_seq_one_letter_code
_entity_poly.pdbx_strand_id
1 'polypeptide(L)'
;MPYDRYSPRLHKLASALVQEWADEVLFATYKVHTVKVDEGFNKAKHNGVSTGERIIRTVERPAHVAKNRLGLPEEIPLDYRVYGAFARGENPFAEAIAPATTSDTAGAA
;
A
#
# COMPACT_ATOMS: atom_id res chain seq x y z
N MET A 1 20.90 15.12 -3.90
CA MET A 1 21.12 14.63 -2.52
C MET A 1 20.63 13.19 -2.47
N PRO A 2 21.36 12.24 -1.86
CA PRO A 2 20.83 10.90 -1.69
C PRO A 2 19.58 11.00 -0.80
N TYR A 3 18.44 10.56 -1.31
CA TYR A 3 17.24 10.43 -0.49
C TYR A 3 17.49 9.33 0.53
N ASP A 4 17.11 9.58 1.79
CA ASP A 4 17.13 8.55 2.81
C ASP A 4 16.18 7.43 2.39
N ARG A 5 16.75 6.24 2.21
CA ARG A 5 16.03 5.04 1.81
C ARG A 5 15.85 4.15 3.03
N TYR A 6 14.61 3.78 3.34
CA TYR A 6 14.33 2.81 4.37
C TYR A 6 14.78 1.42 3.91
N SER A 7 15.85 0.94 4.53
CA SER A 7 16.39 -0.41 4.35
C SER A 7 16.54 -1.11 5.71
N PRO A 8 16.55 -2.46 5.75
CA PRO A 8 16.84 -3.20 6.97
C PRO A 8 18.14 -2.72 7.61
N ARG A 9 18.11 -2.49 8.93
CA ARG A 9 19.27 -2.01 9.71
C ARG A 9 20.28 -3.14 9.90
N LEU A 10 20.97 -3.47 8.82
CA LEU A 10 21.98 -4.52 8.72
C LEU A 10 23.18 -4.00 7.94
N HIS A 11 24.32 -4.69 8.07
CA HIS A 11 25.47 -4.44 7.20
C HIS A 11 25.06 -4.66 5.73
N LYS A 12 25.60 -3.85 4.80
CA LYS A 12 25.18 -3.84 3.38
C LYS A 12 25.09 -5.24 2.75
N LEU A 13 26.10 -6.07 2.99
CA LEU A 13 26.16 -7.45 2.47
C LEU A 13 25.14 -8.38 3.14
N ALA A 14 24.97 -8.27 4.46
CA ALA A 14 23.99 -9.07 5.19
C ALA A 14 22.56 -8.71 4.76
N SER A 15 22.29 -7.41 4.56
CA SER A 15 21.01 -6.92 4.05
C SER A 15 20.72 -7.47 2.64
N ALA A 16 21.73 -7.49 1.76
CA ALA A 16 21.58 -8.06 0.42
C ALA A 16 21.26 -9.56 0.46
N LEU A 17 21.99 -10.34 1.27
CA LEU A 17 21.76 -11.78 1.42
C LEU A 17 20.36 -12.09 1.95
N VAL A 18 19.90 -11.36 2.97
CA VAL A 18 18.57 -11.57 3.54
C VAL A 18 17.47 -11.19 2.55
N GLN A 19 17.64 -10.09 1.81
CA GLN A 19 16.67 -9.69 0.78
C GLN A 19 16.65 -10.65 -0.42
N GLU A 20 17.79 -11.24 -0.76
CA GLU A 20 17.88 -12.27 -1.80
C GLU A 20 17.16 -13.55 -1.37
N TRP A 21 17.44 -14.01 -0.15
CA TRP A 21 16.85 -15.22 0.45
C TRP A 21 15.35 -15.09 0.71
N ALA A 22 14.89 -13.94 1.20
CA ALA A 22 13.47 -13.74 1.50
C ALA A 22 12.64 -13.72 0.22
N ASP A 23 11.54 -14.46 0.18
CA ASP A 23 10.59 -14.37 -0.93
C ASP A 23 9.86 -13.03 -0.95
N GLU A 24 9.68 -12.43 0.24
CA GLU A 24 8.97 -11.18 0.42
C GLU A 24 9.72 -10.23 1.36
N VAL A 25 9.84 -8.98 0.94
CA VAL A 25 10.36 -7.88 1.75
C VAL A 25 9.32 -6.79 1.69
N LEU A 26 8.77 -6.43 2.85
CA LEU A 26 7.62 -5.54 2.94
C LEU A 26 7.96 -4.31 3.77
N PHE A 27 7.43 -3.15 3.39
CA PHE A 27 7.65 -1.91 4.12
C PHE A 27 6.37 -1.44 4.81
N ALA A 28 6.33 -1.50 6.14
CA ALA A 28 5.21 -1.02 6.93
C ALA A 28 5.35 0.49 7.22
N THR A 29 4.30 1.25 6.93
CA THR A 29 4.28 2.70 7.13
C THR A 29 2.87 3.21 7.43
N TYR A 30 2.75 4.48 7.77
CA TYR A 30 1.47 5.14 7.94
C TYR A 30 1.05 5.82 6.64
N LYS A 31 -0.21 5.69 6.28
CA LYS A 31 -0.77 6.39 5.11
C LYS A 31 -0.96 7.86 5.47
N VAL A 32 -0.23 8.72 4.77
CA VAL A 32 -0.37 10.18 4.91
C VAL A 32 -1.39 10.65 3.89
N HIS A 33 -2.58 11.00 4.35
CA HIS A 33 -3.58 11.67 3.51
C HIS A 33 -3.32 13.18 3.57
N THR A 34 -3.04 13.79 2.42
CA THR A 34 -3.00 15.25 2.32
C THR A 34 -4.41 15.75 2.05
N VAL A 35 -5.12 16.15 3.10
CA VAL A 35 -6.42 16.81 2.95
C VAL A 35 -6.13 18.27 2.61
N LYS A 36 -6.52 18.71 1.40
CA LYS A 36 -6.54 20.13 1.06
C LYS A 36 -7.70 20.77 1.80
N VAL A 37 -7.41 21.58 2.81
CA VAL A 37 -8.42 22.43 3.45
C VAL A 37 -8.38 23.77 2.72
N ASP A 38 -9.40 24.05 1.91
CA ASP A 38 -9.60 25.36 1.30
C ASP A 38 -10.20 26.31 2.34
N GLU A 39 -9.35 27.07 3.03
CA GLU A 39 -9.76 28.34 3.63
C GLU A 39 -9.66 29.42 2.55
N GLY A 40 -10.77 30.12 2.30
CA GLY A 40 -10.86 31.19 1.33
C GLY A 40 -9.74 32.23 1.49
N PHE A 41 -9.35 32.83 0.36
CA PHE A 41 -8.25 33.79 0.19
C PHE A 41 -6.85 33.17 -0.03
N ASN A 42 -6.70 32.48 -1.17
CA ASN A 42 -5.45 32.34 -1.93
C ASN A 42 -4.19 31.86 -1.15
N LYS A 43 -4.37 31.03 -0.12
CA LYS A 43 -3.26 30.34 0.57
C LYS A 43 -3.66 28.90 0.89
N ALA A 44 -3.38 27.99 -0.03
CA ALA A 44 -3.51 26.55 0.23
C ALA A 44 -2.40 26.09 1.19
N LYS A 45 -2.74 25.83 2.45
CA LYS A 45 -1.88 25.07 3.38
C LYS A 45 -2.17 23.58 3.22
N HIS A 46 -1.18 22.82 2.78
CA HIS A 46 -1.22 21.37 2.83
C HIS A 46 -0.99 20.90 4.28
N ASN A 47 -2.06 20.72 5.04
CA ASN A 47 -1.96 20.01 6.32
C ASN A 47 -1.98 18.50 6.02
N GLY A 48 -0.85 17.83 6.24
CA GLY A 48 -0.78 16.37 6.20
C GLY A 48 -1.57 15.81 7.38
N VAL A 49 -2.78 15.31 7.13
CA VAL A 49 -3.58 14.60 8.13
C VAL A 49 -3.16 13.13 8.02
N SER A 50 -2.30 12.68 8.92
CA SER A 50 -2.05 11.25 9.07
C SER A 50 -3.26 10.64 9.76
N THR A 51 -4.10 9.90 9.02
CA THR A 51 -5.29 9.21 9.55
C THR A 51 -4.93 8.09 10.53
N GLY A 52 -3.64 7.84 10.78
CA GLY A 52 -3.15 6.74 11.61
C GLY A 52 -3.29 5.36 10.96
N GLU A 53 -3.78 5.30 9.73
CA GLU A 53 -3.95 4.06 8.97
C GLU A 53 -2.59 3.43 8.69
N ARG A 54 -2.40 2.21 9.20
CA ARG A 54 -1.17 1.43 9.01
C ARG A 54 -1.29 0.63 7.73
N ILE A 55 -0.34 0.83 6.83
CA ILE A 55 -0.27 0.17 5.53
C ILE A 55 1.05 -0.55 5.37
N ILE A 56 1.04 -1.56 4.51
CA ILE A 56 2.22 -2.25 4.00
C ILE A 56 2.34 -1.91 2.52
N ARG A 57 3.53 -1.50 2.12
CA ARG A 57 3.92 -1.34 0.72
C ARG A 57 4.66 -2.59 0.27
N THR A 58 4.22 -3.17 -0.84
CA THR A 58 4.74 -4.43 -1.38
C THR A 58 5.64 -4.21 -2.60
N VAL A 59 5.68 -2.98 -3.14
CA VAL A 59 6.43 -2.61 -4.34
C VAL A 59 7.61 -1.71 -3.99
N GLU A 60 8.75 -1.94 -4.63
CA GLU A 60 9.95 -1.14 -4.44
C GLU A 60 9.74 0.31 -4.90
N ARG A 61 10.09 1.28 -4.05
CA ARG A 61 10.10 2.70 -4.39
C ARG A 61 11.43 3.33 -3.98
N PRO A 62 11.83 4.48 -4.52
CA PRO A 62 13.08 5.15 -4.12
C PRO A 62 13.21 5.37 -2.61
N ALA A 63 12.09 5.55 -1.91
CA ALA A 63 12.02 5.74 -0.47
C ALA A 63 12.17 4.45 0.36
N HIS A 64 11.89 3.26 -0.17
CA HIS A 64 11.90 2.01 0.61
C HIS A 64 12.23 0.78 -0.22
N VAL A 65 12.86 -0.20 0.43
CA VAL A 65 13.07 -1.52 -0.17
C VAL A 65 11.82 -2.36 -0.02
N ALA A 66 11.36 -3.00 -1.10
CA ALA A 66 10.35 -4.03 -1.05
C ALA A 66 10.57 -5.07 -2.16
N LYS A 67 10.11 -6.30 -1.93
CA LYS A 67 10.21 -7.45 -2.83
C LYS A 67 8.93 -8.26 -2.69
N ASN A 68 8.32 -8.60 -3.82
CA ASN A 68 7.06 -9.31 -3.87
C ASN A 68 7.15 -10.39 -4.95
N ARG A 69 7.06 -11.66 -4.54
CA ARG A 69 6.99 -12.81 -5.43
C ARG A 69 5.58 -13.42 -5.55
N LEU A 70 4.69 -13.13 -4.60
CA LEU A 70 3.32 -13.68 -4.54
C LEU A 70 2.30 -12.87 -5.36
N GLY A 71 2.71 -11.82 -6.06
CA GLY A 71 1.79 -11.00 -6.86
C GLY A 71 0.84 -10.16 -6.00
N LEU A 72 1.26 -9.79 -4.79
CA LEU A 72 0.50 -8.92 -3.90
C LEU A 72 0.19 -7.57 -4.56
N PRO A 73 -0.95 -6.93 -4.23
CA PRO A 73 -1.26 -5.58 -4.68
C PRO A 73 -0.30 -4.55 -4.07
N GLU A 74 -0.17 -3.37 -4.68
CA GLU A 74 0.85 -2.36 -4.35
C GLU A 74 0.82 -1.90 -2.88
N GLU A 75 -0.39 -1.72 -2.34
CA GLU A 75 -0.63 -1.35 -0.95
C GLU A 75 -1.64 -2.31 -0.34
N ILE A 76 -1.34 -2.82 0.86
CA ILE A 76 -2.29 -3.57 1.69
C ILE A 76 -2.38 -2.94 3.08
N PRO A 77 -3.53 -3.05 3.77
CA PRO A 77 -3.62 -2.72 5.18
C PRO A 77 -2.63 -3.56 6.00
N LEU A 78 -2.06 -3.01 7.08
CA LEU A 78 -1.26 -3.76 8.06
C LEU A 78 -2.19 -4.62 8.93
N ASP A 79 -2.82 -5.61 8.30
CA ASP A 79 -3.63 -6.64 8.95
C ASP A 79 -3.14 -8.02 8.51
N TYR A 80 -2.78 -8.84 9.49
CA TYR A 80 -2.33 -10.21 9.26
C TYR A 80 -3.40 -11.05 8.56
N ARG A 81 -4.69 -10.76 8.75
CA ARG A 81 -5.78 -11.50 8.10
C ARG A 81 -5.76 -11.33 6.58
N VAL A 82 -5.50 -10.10 6.13
CA VAL A 82 -5.39 -9.76 4.70
C VAL A 82 -4.13 -10.41 4.11
N TYR A 83 -2.99 -10.25 4.77
CA TYR A 83 -1.74 -10.86 4.33
C TYR A 83 -1.83 -12.40 4.29
N GLY A 84 -2.42 -13.01 5.32
CA GLY A 84 -2.60 -14.45 5.40
C GLY A 84 -3.51 -15.01 4.31
N ALA A 85 -4.51 -14.26 3.85
CA ALA A 85 -5.31 -14.65 2.69
C ALA A 85 -4.46 -14.72 1.42
N PHE A 86 -3.63 -13.70 1.17
CA PHE A 86 -2.70 -13.72 0.04
C PHE A 86 -1.65 -14.83 0.13
N ALA A 87 -1.11 -15.11 1.32
CA ALA A 87 -0.18 -16.21 1.53
C ALA A 87 -0.81 -17.59 1.24
N ARG A 88 -2.14 -17.72 1.37
CA ARG A 88 -2.90 -18.92 0.98
C ARG A 88 -3.31 -18.91 -0.51
N GLY A 89 -3.03 -17.84 -1.25
CA GLY A 89 -3.46 -17.66 -2.64
C GLY A 89 -4.88 -17.11 -2.82
N GLU A 90 -5.53 -16.68 -1.74
CA GLU A 90 -6.83 -16.00 -1.78
C GLU A 90 -6.61 -14.49 -1.99
N ASN A 91 -7.36 -13.87 -2.90
CA ASN A 91 -7.32 -12.41 -3.06
C ASN A 91 -8.55 -11.76 -2.38
N PRO A 92 -8.43 -11.28 -1.13
CA PRO A 92 -9.55 -10.66 -0.40
C PRO A 92 -10.06 -9.35 -1.02
N PHE A 93 -9.33 -8.76 -1.98
CA PHE A 93 -9.75 -7.56 -2.68
C PHE A 93 -10.41 -7.85 -4.05
N ALA A 94 -10.41 -9.10 -4.51
CA ALA A 94 -11.02 -9.46 -5.78
C ALA A 94 -12.55 -9.27 -5.79
N GLU A 95 -13.20 -9.48 -4.64
CA GLU A 95 -14.66 -9.40 -4.51
C GLU A 95 -15.18 -7.95 -4.58
N ALA A 96 -14.32 -6.95 -4.28
CA ALA A 96 -14.66 -5.54 -4.39
C ALA A 96 -14.65 -4.99 -5.83
N ILE A 97 -14.19 -5.79 -6.81
CA ILE A 97 -14.11 -5.40 -8.24
C ILE A 97 -15.26 -6.05 -9.04
N ALA A 98 -16.33 -6.53 -8.40
CA ALA A 98 -17.53 -6.89 -9.14
C ALA A 98 -18.18 -5.60 -9.67
N PRO A 99 -18.29 -5.39 -11.00
CA PRO A 99 -19.02 -4.26 -11.53
C PRO A 99 -20.49 -4.43 -11.12
N ALA A 100 -21.06 -3.39 -10.51
CA ALA A 100 -22.48 -3.31 -10.25
C ALA A 100 -23.24 -3.60 -11.55
N THR A 101 -23.86 -4.78 -11.64
CA THR A 101 -24.93 -5.04 -12.60
C THR A 101 -26.06 -4.10 -12.26
N THR A 102 -26.11 -2.96 -12.94
CA THR A 102 -27.32 -2.13 -13.05
C THR A 102 -28.40 -3.03 -13.63
N SER A 103 -29.29 -3.51 -12.77
CA SER A 103 -30.58 -4.05 -13.18
C SER A 103 -31.42 -2.85 -13.62
N ASP A 104 -31.31 -2.51 -14.90
CA ASP A 104 -32.21 -1.56 -15.55
C ASP A 104 -33.61 -2.18 -15.59
N THR A 105 -34.42 -1.87 -14.59
CA THR A 105 -35.88 -2.06 -14.65
C THR A 105 -36.44 -0.83 -15.35
N ALA A 106 -36.31 -0.78 -16.67
CA ALA A 106 -37.06 0.15 -17.50
C ALA A 106 -38.41 -0.49 -17.82
N GLY A 107 -39.47 0.03 -17.18
CA GLY A 107 -40.84 -0.28 -17.52
C GLY A 107 -41.11 -0.02 -19.00
N ALA A 108 -41.76 -0.99 -19.65
CA ALA A 108 -42.43 -0.80 -20.92
C ALA A 108 -43.94 -0.97 -20.69
N ALA A 109 -44.65 -0.03 -21.29
CA ALA A 109 -46.08 0.26 -21.25
C ALA A 109 -47.01 -0.91 -21.59
#